data_AF-A0A9R0WVS7-F1
#
_entry.id   AF-A0A9R0WVS7-F1
#
_cell.length_a   1.000
_cell.length_b   1.000
_cell.length_c   1.000
_cell.angle_alpha   90.00
_cell.angle_beta   90.00
_cell.angle_gamma   90.00
#
_symmetry.space_group_name_H-M   'P 1'
#
loop_
_entity.id
_entity.type
_entity.pdbx_description
1 polymer ?
#
loop_
_entity_poly.entity_id
_entity_poly.type
_entity_poly.pdbx_seq_one_letter_code
_entity_poly.pdbx_strand_id
1 'polypeptide(L)'
;MATKVVDLRSDTVTKPSEAMRAAMAAADVEDDILGSDPTARRFEAEMARIMGKEAALFVPSGTMANLISVLVHCDTRGSEAILGDNSHIHVYEHGGISTLGGVHPRIVANNADGTMDIDKIVAAIRSRDGSLYYPTTRLICLENTQGK
;
A
#
# COMPACT_ATOMS: atom_id res chain seq x y z
N MET A 1 0.13 38.56 -14.61
CA MET A 1 -0.09 37.93 -13.29
C MET A 1 -0.44 36.47 -13.53
N ALA A 2 0.25 35.53 -12.89
CA ALA A 2 -0.12 34.12 -13.00
C ALA A 2 -1.49 33.91 -12.33
N THR A 3 -2.47 33.41 -13.08
CA THR A 3 -3.81 33.11 -12.56
C THR A 3 -3.68 32.05 -11.47
N LYS A 4 -4.09 32.37 -10.23
CA LYS A 4 -4.20 31.38 -9.16
C LYS A 4 -5.39 30.49 -9.48
N VAL A 5 -5.12 29.26 -9.93
CA VAL A 5 -6.15 28.25 -10.19
C VAL A 5 -6.42 27.51 -8.89
N VAL A 6 -7.69 27.42 -8.50
CA VAL A 6 -8.14 26.54 -7.42
C VAL A 6 -8.28 25.14 -8.01
N ASP A 7 -7.39 24.22 -7.60
CA ASP A 7 -7.35 22.84 -8.09
C ASP A 7 -7.84 21.88 -7.00
N LEU A 8 -9.05 21.34 -7.18
CA LEU A 8 -9.72 20.42 -6.24
C LEU A 8 -9.77 18.98 -6.77
N ARG A 9 -8.91 18.62 -7.75
CA ARG A 9 -8.93 17.29 -8.36
C ARG A 9 -8.46 16.20 -7.39
N SER A 10 -7.42 16.49 -6.60
CA SER A 10 -6.84 15.58 -5.60
C SER A 10 -5.81 16.35 -4.76
N ASP A 11 -5.56 15.90 -3.54
CA ASP A 11 -4.44 16.33 -2.69
C ASP A 11 -3.05 15.99 -3.27
N THR A 12 -2.97 15.04 -4.21
CA THR A 12 -1.73 14.69 -4.95
C THR A 12 -1.20 15.82 -5.84
N VAL A 13 -1.99 16.87 -6.11
CA VAL A 13 -1.54 18.05 -6.89
C VAL A 13 -0.68 19.03 -6.07
N THR A 14 -0.46 18.72 -4.79
CA THR A 14 0.36 19.53 -3.88
C THR A 14 1.77 19.75 -4.43
N LYS A 15 2.32 20.94 -4.21
CA LYS A 15 3.66 21.32 -4.65
C LYS A 15 4.57 21.52 -3.43
N PRO A 16 5.85 21.12 -3.50
CA PRO A 16 6.80 21.39 -2.43
C PRO A 16 6.88 22.88 -2.11
N SER A 17 6.77 23.21 -0.82
CA SER A 17 7.00 24.56 -0.29
C SER A 17 8.46 24.97 -0.47
N GLU A 18 8.77 26.26 -0.30
CA GLU A 18 10.15 26.76 -0.39
C GLU A 18 11.06 26.08 0.65
N ALA A 19 10.59 25.91 1.88
CA ALA A 19 11.32 25.20 2.92
C ALA A 19 11.59 23.73 2.55
N MET A 20 10.59 23.04 1.97
CA MET A 20 10.78 21.66 1.50
C MET A 20 11.80 21.59 0.36
N ARG A 21 11.78 22.55 -0.57
CA ARG A 21 12.77 22.64 -1.66
C ARG A 21 14.18 22.87 -1.15
N ALA A 22 14.35 23.76 -0.17
CA ALA A 22 15.64 24.00 0.46
C ALA A 22 16.16 22.75 1.19
N ALA A 23 15.29 22.04 1.93
CA ALA A 23 15.65 20.80 2.61
C ALA A 23 16.06 19.69 1.62
N MET A 24 15.33 19.52 0.51
CA MET A 24 15.69 18.56 -0.53
C MET A 24 17.04 18.89 -1.18
N ALA A 25 17.28 20.17 -1.49
CA ALA A 25 18.53 20.60 -2.12
C ALA A 25 19.76 20.48 -1.20
N ALA A 26 19.56 20.54 0.12
CA ALA A 26 20.61 20.42 1.12
C ALA A 26 20.71 19.01 1.73
N ALA A 27 19.96 18.04 1.23
CA ALA A 27 19.95 16.69 1.76
C ALA A 27 21.31 16.00 1.52
N ASP A 28 21.78 15.30 2.56
CA ASP A 28 22.95 14.42 2.47
C ASP A 28 22.52 13.09 1.87
N VAL A 29 23.10 12.70 0.73
CA VAL A 29 22.63 11.58 -0.11
C VAL A 29 23.79 10.68 -0.49
N GLU A 30 23.51 9.38 -0.57
CA GLU A 30 24.46 8.35 -1.00
C GLU A 30 23.71 7.21 -1.72
N ASP A 31 24.42 6.13 -2.06
CA ASP A 31 23.80 4.96 -2.67
C ASP A 31 22.94 4.18 -1.66
N ASP A 32 21.62 4.19 -1.88
CA ASP A 32 20.63 3.48 -1.07
C ASP A 32 20.66 1.96 -1.29
N ILE A 33 21.12 1.46 -2.45
CA ILE A 33 21.29 0.01 -2.70
C ILE A 33 22.34 -0.56 -1.74
N LEU A 34 23.34 0.25 -1.38
CA LEU A 34 24.36 -0.10 -0.38
C LEU A 34 23.92 0.22 1.06
N GLY A 35 22.68 0.68 1.27
CA GLY A 35 22.12 1.05 2.57
C GLY A 35 22.81 2.25 3.22
N SER A 36 23.47 3.09 2.42
CA SER A 36 24.36 4.13 2.92
C SER A 36 23.73 5.53 2.88
N ASP A 37 22.61 5.74 2.18
CA ASP A 37 21.92 7.04 2.11
C ASP A 37 21.49 7.53 3.51
N PRO A 38 22.10 8.62 4.03
CA PRO A 38 21.81 9.10 5.37
C PRO A 38 20.41 9.68 5.50
N THR A 39 19.86 10.26 4.43
CA THR A 39 18.55 10.90 4.46
C THR A 39 17.42 9.89 4.41
N ALA A 40 17.51 8.88 3.53
CA ALA A 40 16.56 7.79 3.43
C ALA A 40 16.49 7.01 4.76
N ARG A 41 17.65 6.60 5.31
CA ARG A 41 17.70 5.88 6.59
C ARG A 41 17.11 6.65 7.75
N ARG A 42 17.37 7.96 7.85
CA ARG A 42 16.74 8.79 8.90
C ARG A 42 15.24 8.83 8.74
N PHE A 43 14.75 8.97 7.51
CA PHE A 43 13.32 8.96 7.21
C PHE A 43 12.67 7.62 7.60
N GLU A 44 13.25 6.49 7.18
CA GLU A 44 12.75 5.16 7.51
C GLU A 44 12.76 4.88 9.02
N ALA A 45 13.85 5.21 9.72
CA ALA A 45 13.94 5.05 11.17
C ALA A 45 12.87 5.88 11.90
N GLU A 46 12.63 7.11 11.45
CA GLU A 46 11.60 7.97 12.04
C GLU A 46 10.19 7.44 11.74
N MET A 47 9.92 6.95 10.52
CA MET A 47 8.63 6.36 10.19
C MET A 47 8.37 5.07 10.98
N ALA A 48 9.37 4.21 11.13
CA ALA A 48 9.28 3.02 11.97
C ALA A 48 8.94 3.39 13.42
N ARG A 49 9.62 4.42 13.96
CA ARG A 49 9.36 4.94 15.31
C ARG A 49 7.95 5.49 15.47
N ILE A 50 7.47 6.32 14.54
CA ILE A 50 6.12 6.90 14.57
C ILE A 50 5.04 5.80 14.53
N MET A 51 5.26 4.77 13.71
CA MET A 51 4.31 3.66 13.54
C MET A 51 4.43 2.56 14.60
N GLY A 52 5.42 2.65 15.50
CA GLY A 52 5.70 1.61 16.50
C GLY A 52 6.07 0.26 15.87
N LYS A 53 6.84 0.29 14.77
CA LYS A 53 7.31 -0.90 14.03
C LYS A 53 8.82 -1.04 14.10
N GLU A 54 9.32 -2.24 13.82
CA GLU A 54 10.74 -2.56 13.87
C GLU A 54 11.55 -1.91 12.74
N ALA A 55 10.93 -1.73 11.57
CA ALA A 55 11.55 -1.16 10.38
C ALA A 55 10.50 -0.47 9.48
N ALA A 56 10.99 0.32 8.53
CA ALA A 56 10.22 0.90 7.43
C ALA A 56 11.04 0.85 6.15
N LEU A 57 10.39 1.04 5.00
CA LEU A 57 11.01 1.07 3.68
C LEU A 57 10.46 2.25 2.89
N PHE A 58 11.35 3.11 2.37
CA PHE A 58 10.96 4.19 1.47
C PHE A 58 10.74 3.66 0.05
N VAL A 59 9.62 4.04 -0.57
CA VAL A 59 9.27 3.62 -1.92
C VAL A 59 8.78 4.79 -2.77
N PRO A 60 8.91 4.73 -4.11
CA PRO A 60 8.51 5.83 -5.00
C PRO A 60 7.00 6.12 -5.05
N SER A 61 6.13 5.16 -4.69
CA SER A 61 4.68 5.35 -4.76
C SER A 61 3.91 4.44 -3.79
N GLY A 62 2.68 4.85 -3.45
CA GLY A 62 1.74 4.04 -2.66
C GLY A 62 1.40 2.71 -3.32
N THR A 63 1.26 2.68 -4.66
CA THR A 63 1.06 1.44 -5.42
C THR A 63 2.23 0.46 -5.26
N MET A 64 3.48 0.95 -5.22
CA MET A 64 4.62 0.08 -4.97
C MET A 64 4.65 -0.43 -3.52
N ALA A 65 4.32 0.42 -2.55
CA ALA A 65 4.20 0.03 -1.14
C ALA A 65 3.17 -1.10 -0.95
N ASN A 66 1.97 -0.96 -1.51
CA ASN A 66 0.93 -1.98 -1.46
C ASN A 66 1.37 -3.27 -2.16
N LEU A 67 1.94 -3.17 -3.37
CA LEU A 67 2.42 -4.34 -4.09
C LEU A 67 3.47 -5.10 -3.28
N ILE A 68 4.52 -4.44 -2.78
CA ILE A 68 5.56 -5.08 -1.96
C ILE A 68 4.94 -5.73 -0.72
N SER A 69 4.05 -5.02 -0.02
CA SER A 69 3.38 -5.53 1.18
C SER A 69 2.61 -6.82 0.90
N VAL A 70 1.85 -6.85 -0.21
CA VAL A 70 1.11 -8.04 -0.63
C VAL A 70 2.08 -9.16 -1.02
N LEU A 71 3.15 -8.89 -1.77
CA LEU A 71 4.11 -9.93 -2.17
C LEU A 71 4.86 -10.55 -0.98
N VAL A 72 5.18 -9.75 0.04
CA VAL A 72 5.86 -10.24 1.25
C VAL A 72 4.94 -11.11 2.09
N HIS A 73 3.66 -10.75 2.21
CA HIS A 73 2.68 -11.52 2.98
C HIS A 73 2.08 -12.71 2.21
N CYS A 74 2.08 -12.64 0.88
CA CYS A 74 1.67 -13.69 -0.04
C CYS A 74 2.91 -14.29 -0.72
N ASP A 75 3.78 -14.87 0.09
CA ASP A 75 5.09 -15.41 -0.28
C ASP A 75 5.10 -16.53 -1.34
N THR A 76 3.93 -17.07 -1.67
CA THR A 76 3.75 -18.19 -2.60
C THR A 76 2.73 -17.83 -3.68
N ARG A 77 3.04 -18.10 -4.96
CA ARG A 77 2.06 -17.96 -6.06
C ARG A 77 0.83 -18.83 -5.80
N GLY A 78 -0.36 -18.31 -6.09
CA GLY A 78 -1.62 -18.95 -5.72
C GLY A 78 -2.05 -18.69 -4.27
N SER A 79 -1.32 -17.84 -3.53
CA SER A 79 -1.86 -17.21 -2.32
C SER A 79 -3.05 -16.32 -2.67
N GLU A 80 -3.90 -16.06 -1.69
CA GLU A 80 -5.09 -15.24 -1.83
C GLU A 80 -5.08 -14.12 -0.77
N ALA A 81 -5.44 -12.91 -1.21
CA ALA A 81 -5.59 -11.73 -0.37
C ALA A 81 -7.07 -11.30 -0.36
N ILE A 82 -7.66 -11.20 0.84
CA ILE A 82 -9.01 -10.66 1.04
C ILE A 82 -8.92 -9.14 1.08
N LEU A 83 -9.75 -8.45 0.31
CA LEU A 83 -9.75 -7.00 0.22
C LEU A 83 -11.12 -6.46 -0.23
N GLY A 84 -11.35 -5.17 0.06
CA GLY A 84 -12.61 -4.49 -0.25
C GLY A 84 -12.85 -4.31 -1.75
N ASP A 85 -14.10 -4.36 -2.20
CA ASP A 85 -14.49 -4.09 -3.59
C ASP A 85 -14.21 -2.65 -4.05
N ASN A 86 -14.11 -1.70 -3.12
CA ASN A 86 -13.74 -0.32 -3.41
C ASN A 86 -12.30 0.03 -3.00
N SER A 87 -11.51 -0.94 -2.55
CA SER A 87 -10.13 -0.68 -2.12
C SER A 87 -9.22 -0.27 -3.28
N HIS A 88 -8.25 0.61 -3.01
CA HIS A 88 -7.31 1.13 -3.98
C HIS A 88 -6.51 0.01 -4.66
N ILE A 89 -6.08 -0.99 -3.88
CA ILE A 89 -5.40 -2.20 -4.37
C ILE A 89 -6.24 -2.92 -5.42
N HIS A 90 -7.56 -2.99 -5.23
CA HIS A 90 -8.45 -3.63 -6.20
C HIS A 90 -8.66 -2.81 -7.46
N VAL A 91 -9.03 -1.54 -7.27
CA VAL A 91 -9.65 -0.72 -8.33
C VAL A 91 -8.60 0.06 -9.13
N TYR A 92 -7.58 0.61 -8.47
CA TYR A 92 -6.71 1.65 -9.05
C TYR A 92 -5.26 1.21 -9.28
N GLU A 93 -4.92 -0.04 -8.94
CA GLU A 93 -3.55 -0.56 -9.05
C GLU A 93 -3.36 -1.55 -10.21
N HIS A 94 -4.22 -1.47 -11.23
CA HIS A 94 -4.11 -2.22 -12.49
C HIS A 94 -4.00 -3.75 -12.29
N GLY A 95 -4.56 -4.27 -11.20
CA GLY A 95 -4.45 -5.69 -10.85
C GLY A 95 -3.01 -6.16 -10.60
N GLY A 96 -2.12 -5.27 -10.16
CA GLY A 96 -0.68 -5.54 -9.98
C GLY A 96 -0.39 -6.77 -9.11
N ILE A 97 -1.18 -7.00 -8.06
CA ILE A 97 -1.02 -8.17 -7.17
C ILE A 97 -1.25 -9.49 -7.91
N SER A 98 -2.18 -9.50 -8.88
CA SER A 98 -2.48 -10.67 -9.69
C SER A 98 -1.45 -10.86 -10.79
N THR A 99 -1.13 -9.79 -11.52
CA THR A 99 -0.28 -9.85 -12.71
C THR A 99 1.20 -10.06 -12.39
N LEU A 100 1.71 -9.38 -11.37
CA LEU A 100 3.12 -9.47 -10.96
C LEU A 100 3.31 -10.52 -9.87
N GLY A 101 2.40 -10.54 -8.89
CA GLY A 101 2.50 -11.40 -7.71
C GLY A 101 1.95 -12.82 -7.87
N GLY A 102 1.07 -13.05 -8.84
CA GLY A 102 0.30 -14.31 -8.89
C GLY A 102 -0.56 -14.51 -7.64
N VAL A 103 -1.02 -13.43 -7.02
CA VAL A 103 -1.91 -13.44 -5.86
C VAL A 103 -3.35 -13.35 -6.33
N HIS A 104 -4.20 -14.23 -5.84
CA HIS A 104 -5.63 -14.24 -6.15
C HIS A 104 -6.36 -13.20 -5.28
N PRO A 105 -7.11 -12.24 -5.86
CA PRO A 105 -7.91 -11.32 -5.08
C PRO A 105 -9.23 -11.97 -4.65
N ARG A 106 -9.55 -11.89 -3.35
CA ARG A 106 -10.82 -12.33 -2.78
C ARG A 106 -11.61 -11.13 -2.30
N ILE A 107 -12.56 -10.70 -3.12
CA ILE A 107 -13.29 -9.46 -2.88
C ILE A 107 -14.41 -9.65 -1.86
N VAL A 108 -14.49 -8.74 -0.91
CA VAL A 108 -15.59 -8.59 0.05
C VAL A 108 -16.16 -7.19 -0.10
N ALA A 109 -17.49 -7.07 -0.13
CA ALA A 109 -18.14 -5.78 -0.30
C ALA A 109 -17.83 -4.85 0.89
N ASN A 110 -17.39 -3.62 0.60
CA ASN A 110 -17.27 -2.57 1.59
C ASN A 110 -18.66 -2.09 2.04
N ASN A 111 -18.78 -1.72 3.30
CA ASN A 111 -19.90 -0.98 3.86
C ASN A 111 -19.83 0.49 3.44
N ALA A 112 -20.92 1.23 3.64
CA ALA A 112 -20.98 2.66 3.27
C ALA A 112 -19.97 3.55 4.00
N ASP A 113 -19.45 3.10 5.15
CA ASP A 113 -18.39 3.77 5.93
C ASP A 113 -16.97 3.31 5.55
N GLY A 114 -16.85 2.45 4.53
CA GLY A 114 -15.60 1.89 4.04
C GLY A 114 -15.12 0.64 4.77
N THR A 115 -15.76 0.24 5.88
CA THR A 115 -15.41 -1.00 6.59
C THR A 115 -15.83 -2.24 5.79
N MET A 116 -15.40 -3.42 6.23
CA MET A 116 -15.93 -4.70 5.75
C MET A 116 -16.53 -5.47 6.93
N ASP A 117 -17.67 -6.12 6.69
CA ASP A 117 -18.30 -6.97 7.71
C ASP A 117 -17.38 -8.14 8.07
N ILE A 118 -17.11 -8.30 9.37
CA ILE A 118 -16.23 -9.34 9.91
C ILE A 118 -16.74 -10.73 9.53
N ASP A 119 -18.06 -10.96 9.55
CA ASP A 119 -18.62 -12.27 9.22
C ASP A 119 -18.41 -12.61 7.74
N LYS A 120 -18.46 -11.60 6.86
CA LYS A 120 -18.15 -11.78 5.43
C LYS A 120 -16.66 -12.02 5.20
N ILE A 121 -15.78 -11.38 5.96
CA ILE A 121 -14.34 -11.66 5.92
C ILE A 121 -14.10 -13.11 6.36
N VAL A 122 -14.65 -13.54 7.49
CA VAL A 122 -14.50 -14.91 8.00
C VAL A 122 -15.01 -15.93 6.99
N ALA A 123 -16.19 -15.70 6.40
CA ALA A 123 -16.76 -16.56 5.36
C ALA A 123 -15.94 -16.57 4.06
N ALA A 124 -15.12 -15.55 3.81
CA ALA A 124 -14.23 -15.48 2.67
C ALA A 124 -12.91 -16.25 2.87
N ILE A 125 -12.53 -16.55 4.13
CA ILE A 125 -11.34 -17.35 4.43
C ILE A 125 -11.57 -18.78 3.97
N ARG A 126 -10.66 -19.29 3.13
CA ARG A 126 -10.75 -20.66 2.63
C ARG A 126 -10.24 -21.66 3.65
N SER A 127 -10.97 -22.76 3.78
CA SER A 127 -10.53 -23.90 4.56
C SER A 127 -9.32 -24.59 3.93
N ARG A 128 -8.44 -25.12 4.78
CA ARG A 128 -7.20 -25.78 4.34
C ARG A 128 -7.43 -27.16 3.73
N ASP A 129 -8.56 -27.80 4.03
CA ASP A 129 -8.95 -29.10 3.45
C ASP A 129 -9.14 -29.04 1.92
N GLY A 130 -9.52 -27.87 1.39
CA GLY A 130 -9.69 -27.61 -0.04
C GLY A 130 -8.43 -27.12 -0.76
N SER A 131 -7.24 -27.18 -0.16
CA SER A 131 -6.01 -26.61 -0.74
C SER A 131 -5.59 -27.26 -2.07
N LEU A 132 -6.12 -28.43 -2.40
CA LEU A 132 -5.92 -29.08 -3.70
C LEU A 132 -6.61 -28.35 -4.85
N TYR A 133 -7.68 -27.59 -4.57
CA TYR A 133 -8.55 -26.99 -5.58
C TYR A 133 -8.64 -25.46 -5.47
N TYR A 134 -8.24 -24.89 -4.33
CA TYR A 134 -8.37 -23.45 -4.09
C TYR A 134 -7.04 -22.76 -3.74
N PRO A 135 -6.95 -21.45 -4.03
CA PRO A 135 -5.91 -20.59 -3.47
C PRO A 135 -5.85 -20.65 -1.94
N THR A 136 -4.70 -20.33 -1.35
CA THR A 136 -4.56 -20.26 0.11
C THR A 136 -4.74 -18.84 0.61
N THR A 137 -5.77 -18.56 1.42
CA THR A 137 -5.93 -17.25 2.07
C THR A 137 -4.75 -16.97 3.01
N ARG A 138 -4.02 -15.88 2.75
CA ARG A 138 -2.81 -15.50 3.50
C ARG A 138 -2.88 -14.10 4.12
N LEU A 139 -3.63 -13.19 3.50
CA LEU A 139 -3.64 -11.78 3.86
C LEU A 139 -5.07 -11.23 3.84
N ILE A 140 -5.35 -10.31 4.77
CA ILE A 140 -6.54 -9.45 4.75
C ILE A 140 -6.03 -8.01 4.66
N CYS A 141 -6.41 -7.27 3.62
CA CYS A 141 -6.07 -5.87 3.44
C CYS A 141 -7.24 -4.98 3.84
N LEU A 142 -6.97 -3.97 4.65
CA LEU A 142 -7.90 -2.91 5.03
C LEU A 142 -7.37 -1.57 4.55
N GLU A 143 -8.26 -0.61 4.33
CA GLU A 143 -7.91 0.73 3.84
C GLU A 143 -8.44 1.80 4.80
N ASN A 144 -7.57 2.74 5.19
CA ASN A 144 -7.92 3.87 6.04
C ASN A 144 -7.04 5.08 5.67
N THR A 145 -7.61 6.22 5.26
CA THR A 145 -9.05 6.47 5.04
C THR A 145 -9.55 5.84 3.74
N GLN A 146 -10.76 5.28 3.74
CA GLN A 146 -11.40 4.75 2.53
C GLN A 146 -12.15 5.87 1.80
N GLY A 147 -11.76 6.09 0.54
CA GLY A 147 -12.49 6.98 -0.37
C GLY A 147 -13.81 6.37 -0.86
N LYS A 148 -14.68 7.21 -1.43
CA LYS A 148 -15.88 6.74 -2.14
C LYS A 148 -15.53 6.19 -3.52
#